data_AF-A0A4P2Q3N9-F1
#
_entry.id   AF-A0A4P2Q3N9-F1
#
_cell.length_a   1.000
_cell.length_b   1.000
_cell.length_c   1.000
_cell.angle_alpha   90.00
_cell.angle_beta   90.00
_cell.angle_gamma   90.00
#
_symmetry.space_group_name_H-M   'P 1'
#
loop_
_entity.id
_entity.type
_entity.pdbx_description
1 polymer ?
#
loop_
_entity_poly.entity_id
_entity_poly.type
_entity_poly.pdbx_seq_one_letter_code
_entity_poly.pdbx_strand_id
1 'polypeptide(L)'
;MRRALPSLLAAILLAACGGAVDAPSGGGGAGGADAAQGASATGAGGGAPRVCGGRSGGTCGQAELCDYPDDSCGHFDSEGRCTARPGGCPEDCPGVCGCDRKFYCNACAAHQAGVDVLEGASCSAPWETELGGAD
;
A
#
# COMPACT_ATOMS: atom_id res chain seq x y z
N MET A 1 6.16 -65.30 5.59
CA MET A 1 7.47 -65.27 4.89
C MET A 1 7.56 -63.93 4.18
N ARG A 2 8.59 -63.15 4.52
CA ARG A 2 8.90 -61.80 4.01
C ARG A 2 9.78 -61.92 2.76
N ARG A 3 9.48 -61.22 1.66
CA ARG A 3 10.41 -60.81 0.58
C ARG A 3 9.79 -59.58 -0.14
N ALA A 4 10.19 -58.34 0.14
CA ALA A 4 11.41 -57.60 -0.25
C ALA A 4 11.28 -56.89 -1.62
N LEU A 5 11.36 -55.55 -1.59
CA LEU A 5 11.37 -54.57 -2.70
C LEU A 5 12.59 -54.72 -3.65
N PRO A 6 12.54 -54.13 -4.86
CA PRO A 6 13.30 -52.88 -5.10
C PRO A 6 12.51 -51.86 -5.96
N SER A 7 12.39 -50.60 -5.54
CA SER A 7 13.32 -49.50 -5.86
C SER A 7 13.52 -49.22 -7.36
N LEU A 8 12.57 -48.50 -7.97
CA LEU A 8 12.69 -47.68 -9.19
C LEU A 8 11.52 -46.68 -9.13
N LEU A 9 11.62 -45.36 -9.19
CA LEU A 9 12.67 -44.44 -9.61
C LEU A 9 12.60 -43.19 -8.72
N ALA A 10 13.66 -42.93 -7.96
CA ALA A 10 13.92 -41.60 -7.42
C ALA A 10 14.97 -40.95 -8.32
N ALA A 11 14.55 -40.01 -9.16
CA ALA A 11 15.44 -39.15 -9.94
C ALA A 11 14.82 -37.75 -10.01
N ILE A 12 14.81 -37.05 -8.87
CA ILE A 12 14.54 -35.62 -8.83
C ILE A 12 15.91 -34.95 -9.00
N LEU A 13 16.15 -34.41 -10.20
CA LEU A 13 17.36 -33.68 -10.55
C LEU A 13 17.45 -32.41 -9.69
N LEU A 14 18.53 -32.31 -8.91
CA LEU A 14 19.02 -31.08 -8.31
C LEU A 14 19.52 -30.15 -9.42
N ALA A 15 18.69 -29.19 -9.84
CA ALA A 15 19.15 -28.06 -10.62
C ALA A 15 19.75 -27.01 -9.67
N ALA A 16 21.05 -27.17 -9.38
CA ALA A 16 21.85 -26.13 -8.74
C ALA A 16 22.37 -25.17 -9.84
N CYS A 17 21.85 -23.96 -9.88
CA CYS A 17 22.54 -22.84 -10.52
C CYS A 17 23.00 -21.88 -9.42
N GLY A 18 24.28 -21.99 -9.06
CA GLY A 18 25.01 -20.90 -8.44
C GLY A 18 25.24 -19.81 -9.49
N GLY A 19 24.85 -18.58 -9.17
CA GLY A 19 25.22 -17.37 -9.89
C GLY A 19 25.85 -16.41 -8.90
N ALA A 20 27.06 -15.94 -9.21
CA ALA A 20 27.86 -15.04 -8.41
C ALA A 20 27.17 -13.68 -8.23
N VAL A 21 27.45 -13.05 -7.09
CA VAL A 21 27.10 -11.66 -6.80
C VAL A 21 28.03 -10.74 -7.59
N ASP A 22 27.48 -9.99 -8.55
CA ASP A 22 28.14 -8.84 -9.13
C ASP A 22 27.40 -7.57 -8.67
N ALA A 23 28.11 -6.73 -7.91
CA ALA A 23 27.66 -5.39 -7.57
C ALA A 23 28.09 -4.42 -8.69
N PRO A 24 27.16 -3.82 -9.46
CA PRO A 24 27.52 -2.71 -10.31
C PRO A 24 27.65 -1.43 -9.47
N SER A 25 28.80 -0.80 -9.64
CA SER A 25 29.17 0.51 -9.13
C SER A 25 28.19 1.59 -9.62
N GLY A 26 27.92 2.59 -8.77
CA GLY A 26 27.11 3.74 -9.10
C GLY A 26 27.64 4.53 -10.30
N GLY A 27 26.71 5.06 -11.09
CA GLY A 27 26.95 6.02 -12.17
C GLY A 27 25.74 6.94 -12.31
N GLY A 28 25.99 8.25 -12.32
CA GLY A 28 24.99 9.32 -12.38
C GLY A 28 24.15 9.33 -13.66
N GLY A 29 23.03 10.05 -13.60
CA GLY A 29 21.96 10.00 -14.58
C GLY A 29 22.10 10.91 -15.80
N ALA A 30 21.07 10.84 -16.65
CA ALA A 30 20.60 11.90 -17.55
C ALA A 30 19.15 11.56 -17.95
N GLY A 31 18.31 12.59 -18.08
CA GLY A 31 16.86 12.46 -18.23
C GLY A 31 16.39 11.81 -19.53
N GLY A 32 15.11 11.41 -19.50
CA GLY A 32 14.36 10.91 -20.65
C GLY A 32 12.88 11.18 -20.45
N ALA A 33 12.34 12.02 -21.31
CA ALA A 33 11.06 12.68 -21.28
C ALA A 33 9.85 11.76 -21.59
N ASP A 34 8.73 12.11 -20.94
CA ASP A 34 7.35 12.13 -21.46
C ASP A 34 6.74 10.85 -22.05
N ALA A 35 6.37 9.92 -21.18
CA ALA A 35 5.15 9.15 -21.38
C ALA A 35 3.98 9.90 -20.72
N ALA A 36 3.40 10.83 -21.47
CA ALA A 36 2.15 11.48 -21.11
C ALA A 36 1.00 10.46 -21.10
N GLN A 37 0.81 9.78 -19.97
CA GLN A 37 -0.42 9.07 -19.66
C GLN A 37 -1.30 10.03 -18.86
N GLY A 38 -2.04 10.86 -19.59
CA GLY A 38 -3.31 11.47 -19.17
C GLY A 38 -3.35 12.10 -17.78
N ALA A 39 -2.53 13.12 -17.53
CA ALA A 39 -2.82 14.07 -16.46
C ALA A 39 -4.04 14.92 -16.85
N SER A 40 -5.25 14.44 -16.59
CA SER A 40 -6.42 15.31 -16.49
C SER A 40 -6.40 16.02 -15.15
N ALA A 41 -5.51 17.02 -15.06
CA ALA A 41 -5.61 18.07 -14.07
C ALA A 41 -6.60 19.13 -14.59
N THR A 42 -7.90 18.82 -14.45
CA THR A 42 -8.94 19.84 -14.33
C THR A 42 -9.57 19.64 -12.97
N GLY A 43 -9.27 20.54 -12.05
CA GLY A 43 -9.90 20.57 -10.74
C GLY A 43 -11.41 20.76 -10.83
N ALA A 44 -12.06 20.46 -9.70
CA ALA A 44 -13.43 20.75 -9.34
C ALA A 44 -14.54 19.96 -10.07
N GLY A 45 -15.01 18.92 -9.37
CA GLY A 45 -16.43 18.67 -9.16
C GLY A 45 -17.21 18.02 -10.30
N GLY A 46 -17.67 16.77 -10.07
CA GLY A 46 -18.86 16.25 -10.77
C GLY A 46 -18.64 15.07 -11.72
N GLY A 47 -17.49 14.40 -11.70
CA GLY A 47 -17.40 13.04 -12.23
C GLY A 47 -18.14 12.08 -11.28
N ALA A 48 -18.87 11.10 -11.82
CA ALA A 48 -19.40 10.01 -11.00
C ALA A 48 -18.28 9.41 -10.13
N PRO A 49 -18.56 8.98 -8.88
CA PRO A 49 -17.53 8.45 -7.99
C PRO A 49 -16.82 7.29 -8.69
N ARG A 50 -15.51 7.46 -8.93
CA ARG A 50 -14.69 6.42 -9.56
C ARG A 50 -14.44 5.32 -8.54
N VAL A 51 -14.59 4.07 -8.96
CA VAL A 51 -14.19 2.91 -8.16
C VAL A 51 -12.65 2.86 -8.10
N CYS A 52 -12.12 2.47 -6.95
CA CYS A 52 -10.69 2.33 -6.72
C CYS A 52 -10.41 1.10 -5.83
N GLY A 53 -9.18 0.59 -5.91
CA GLY A 53 -8.78 -0.56 -5.11
C GLY A 53 -9.55 -1.85 -5.44
N GLY A 54 -9.53 -2.79 -4.51
CA GLY A 54 -10.17 -4.10 -4.67
C GLY A 54 -9.75 -4.83 -5.95
N ARG A 55 -10.63 -5.70 -6.46
CA ARG A 55 -10.40 -6.44 -7.70
C ARG A 55 -10.59 -5.61 -8.97
N SER A 56 -11.47 -4.60 -8.94
CA SER A 56 -11.61 -3.66 -10.05
C SER A 56 -10.32 -2.87 -10.30
N GLY A 57 -9.48 -2.72 -9.27
CA GLY A 57 -8.27 -1.93 -9.34
C GLY A 57 -8.58 -0.45 -9.51
N GLY A 58 -7.64 0.27 -10.13
CA GLY A 58 -7.76 1.71 -10.33
C GLY A 58 -7.22 2.52 -9.15
N THR A 59 -6.79 3.73 -9.48
CA THR A 59 -6.23 4.70 -8.53
C THR A 59 -7.00 6.01 -8.62
N CYS A 60 -7.08 6.71 -7.49
CA CYS A 60 -7.70 8.03 -7.44
C CYS A 60 -6.74 9.13 -7.91
N GLY A 61 -7.30 10.28 -8.27
CA GLY A 61 -6.51 11.45 -8.65
C GLY A 61 -5.65 11.97 -7.49
N GLN A 62 -4.70 12.85 -7.80
CA GLN A 62 -3.78 13.43 -6.80
C GLN A 62 -4.49 14.25 -5.71
N ALA A 63 -5.69 14.76 -6.00
CA ALA A 63 -6.52 15.52 -5.05
C ALA A 63 -7.63 14.67 -4.40
N GLU A 64 -7.56 13.34 -4.54
CA GLU A 64 -8.55 12.39 -4.03
C GLU A 64 -7.88 11.31 -3.16
N LEU A 65 -8.69 10.64 -2.35
CA LEU A 65 -8.33 9.40 -1.65
C LEU A 65 -9.25 8.27 -2.09
N CYS A 66 -8.81 7.03 -1.89
CA CYS A 66 -9.68 5.86 -2.07
C CYS A 66 -10.34 5.54 -0.73
N ASP A 67 -11.60 5.93 -0.59
CA ASP A 67 -12.42 5.75 0.62
C ASP A 67 -13.08 4.36 0.56
N TYR A 68 -12.69 3.47 1.46
CA TYR A 68 -13.19 2.11 1.54
C TYR A 68 -14.37 2.05 2.52
N PRO A 69 -15.43 1.27 2.20
CA PRO A 69 -16.48 1.04 3.17
C PRO A 69 -15.92 0.41 4.45
N ASP A 70 -16.44 0.87 5.58
CA ASP A 70 -16.07 0.43 6.93
C ASP A 70 -14.56 0.55 7.20
N ASP A 71 -13.88 1.53 6.58
CA ASP A 71 -12.45 1.82 6.79
C ASP A 71 -11.58 0.56 6.67
N SER A 72 -11.96 -0.32 5.75
CA SER A 72 -11.43 -1.68 5.63
C SER A 72 -10.12 -1.77 4.86
N CYS A 73 -9.63 -0.65 4.31
CA CYS A 73 -8.40 -0.58 3.52
C CYS A 73 -8.33 -1.60 2.36
N GLY A 74 -9.48 -1.93 1.77
CA GLY A 74 -9.58 -2.91 0.68
C GLY A 74 -9.44 -4.36 1.13
N HIS A 75 -9.62 -4.66 2.43
CA HIS A 75 -9.61 -6.02 2.94
C HIS A 75 -10.64 -6.89 2.21
N PHE A 76 -10.27 -8.15 1.93
CA PHE A 76 -11.07 -9.08 1.11
C PHE A 76 -11.42 -8.56 -0.31
N ASP A 77 -10.49 -7.88 -0.98
CA ASP A 77 -10.69 -7.27 -2.31
C ASP A 77 -11.83 -6.23 -2.34
N SER A 78 -12.16 -5.64 -1.18
CA SER A 78 -13.21 -4.62 -1.09
C SER A 78 -12.84 -3.41 -1.95
N GLU A 79 -13.83 -2.91 -2.68
CA GLU A 79 -13.71 -1.75 -3.53
C GLU A 79 -14.01 -0.47 -2.74
N GLY A 80 -13.24 0.57 -3.00
CA GLY A 80 -13.49 1.91 -2.49
C GLY A 80 -14.07 2.84 -3.55
N ARG A 81 -14.31 4.08 -3.15
CA ARG A 81 -14.68 5.18 -4.04
C ARG A 81 -13.71 6.33 -3.91
N CYS A 82 -13.36 6.92 -5.04
CA CYS A 82 -12.57 8.14 -5.05
C CYS A 82 -13.41 9.30 -4.52
N THR A 83 -12.93 9.89 -3.43
CA THR A 83 -13.53 11.06 -2.79
C THR A 83 -12.49 12.17 -2.72
N ALA A 84 -12.95 13.43 -2.74
CA ALA A 84 -12.06 14.57 -2.69
C ALA A 84 -11.37 14.67 -1.33
N ARG A 85 -10.07 15.00 -1.32
CA ARG A 85 -9.33 15.25 -0.07
C ARG A 85 -9.86 16.51 0.62
N PRO A 86 -9.97 16.52 1.96
CA PRO A 86 -10.34 17.71 2.72
C PRO A 86 -9.36 18.87 2.48
N GLY A 87 -9.90 20.07 2.27
CA GLY A 87 -9.11 21.30 2.11
C GLY A 87 -8.50 21.82 3.42
N GLY A 88 -9.00 21.38 4.57
CA GLY A 88 -8.53 21.76 5.89
C GLY A 88 -9.04 20.78 6.94
N CYS A 89 -8.28 20.64 8.03
CA CYS A 89 -8.57 19.70 9.11
C CYS A 89 -8.48 20.36 10.47
N PRO A 90 -9.27 19.88 11.45
CA PRO A 90 -9.10 20.29 12.84
C PRO A 90 -7.74 19.81 13.40
N GLU A 91 -7.26 20.50 14.44
CA GLU A 91 -5.96 20.24 15.08
C GLU A 91 -6.02 19.21 16.22
N ASP A 92 -7.15 18.53 16.41
CA ASP A 92 -7.25 17.46 17.41
C ASP A 92 -6.40 16.25 17.02
N CYS A 93 -5.80 15.60 18.02
CA CYS A 93 -4.89 14.46 17.80
C CYS A 93 -5.29 13.23 18.64
N PRO A 94 -6.51 12.68 18.50
CA PRO A 94 -6.91 11.43 19.15
C PRO A 94 -6.10 10.21 18.68
N GLY A 95 -5.49 10.28 17.50
CA GLY A 95 -4.68 9.23 16.91
C GLY A 95 -5.50 8.22 16.12
N VAL A 96 -5.09 8.00 14.87
CA VAL A 96 -5.64 6.96 13.99
C VAL A 96 -4.51 6.28 13.22
N CYS A 97 -4.78 5.07 12.73
CA CYS A 97 -3.88 4.33 11.85
C CYS A 97 -4.39 4.46 10.42
N GLY A 98 -3.55 4.89 9.48
CA GLY A 98 -3.89 4.91 8.06
C GLY A 98 -3.72 3.53 7.43
N CYS A 99 -4.34 3.32 6.26
CA CYS A 99 -4.13 2.11 5.44
C CYS A 99 -2.68 1.90 5.02
N ASP A 100 -1.85 2.95 5.03
CA ASP A 100 -0.42 2.89 4.77
C ASP A 100 0.41 2.49 6.01
N ARG A 101 -0.27 2.14 7.11
CA ARG A 101 0.29 1.78 8.42
C ARG A 101 1.07 2.91 9.07
N LYS A 102 0.71 4.16 8.81
CA LYS A 102 1.24 5.34 9.53
C LYS A 102 0.24 5.90 10.51
N PHE A 103 0.75 6.47 11.58
CA PHE A 103 -0.04 7.24 12.52
C PHE A 103 -0.42 8.60 11.92
N TYR A 104 -1.69 8.99 12.10
CA TYR A 104 -2.20 10.32 11.81
C TYR A 104 -2.92 10.86 13.05
N CYS A 105 -2.89 12.18 13.25
CA CYS A 105 -3.54 12.79 14.41
C CYS A 105 -5.05 12.53 14.44
N ASN A 106 -5.72 12.57 13.29
CA ASN A 106 -7.14 12.26 13.16
C ASN A 106 -7.44 11.76 11.73
N ALA A 107 -8.67 11.29 11.50
CA ALA A 107 -9.09 10.79 10.19
C ALA A 107 -8.99 11.85 9.08
N CYS A 108 -9.33 13.11 9.39
CA CYS A 108 -9.22 14.19 8.42
C CYS A 108 -7.77 14.37 7.94
N ALA A 109 -6.79 14.33 8.85
CA ALA A 109 -5.38 14.45 8.51
C ALA A 109 -4.89 13.28 7.62
N ALA A 110 -5.38 12.06 7.87
CA ALA A 110 -5.13 10.91 6.99
C ALA A 110 -5.73 11.14 5.60
N HIS A 111 -7.01 11.52 5.55
CA HIS A 111 -7.74 11.78 4.30
C HIS A 111 -7.11 12.92 3.50
N GLN A 112 -6.65 13.99 4.17
CA GLN A 112 -5.94 15.09 3.52
C GLN A 112 -4.60 14.63 2.92
N ALA A 113 -3.92 13.67 3.55
CA ALA A 113 -2.74 13.02 2.98
C ALA A 113 -3.06 12.04 1.83
N GLY A 114 -4.35 11.79 1.55
CA GLY A 114 -4.79 10.86 0.51
C GLY A 114 -4.88 9.41 0.97
N VAL A 115 -4.89 9.18 2.28
CA VAL A 115 -4.86 7.86 2.90
C VAL A 115 -6.14 7.67 3.68
N ASP A 116 -6.82 6.55 3.45
CA ASP A 116 -7.98 6.18 4.25
C ASP A 116 -7.56 5.62 5.62
N VAL A 117 -8.45 5.65 6.60
CA VAL A 117 -8.17 5.10 7.93
C VAL A 117 -8.39 3.60 7.96
N LEU A 118 -7.71 2.92 8.87
CA LEU A 118 -7.89 1.50 9.14
C LEU A 118 -8.65 1.35 10.47
N GLU A 119 -9.90 0.92 10.40
CA GLU A 119 -10.70 0.72 11.61
C GLU A 119 -10.15 -0.42 12.48
N GLY A 120 -10.24 -0.23 13.81
CA GLY A 120 -9.80 -1.22 14.80
C GLY A 120 -8.28 -1.39 14.92
N ALA A 121 -7.48 -0.65 14.14
CA ALA A 121 -6.02 -0.66 14.24
C ALA A 121 -5.49 0.59 14.93
N SER A 122 -4.57 0.38 15.87
CA SER A 122 -3.73 1.44 16.43
C SER A 122 -2.33 1.35 15.83
N CYS A 123 -1.91 2.39 15.13
CA CYS A 123 -0.51 2.61 14.79
C CYS A 123 0.13 3.33 15.98
N SER A 124 1.27 2.87 16.50
CA SER A 124 2.05 3.70 17.41
C SER A 124 2.55 4.93 16.66
N ALA A 125 2.35 6.09 17.26
CA ALA A 125 2.99 7.29 16.76
C ALA A 125 4.52 7.10 16.85
N PRO A 126 5.30 7.64 15.90
CA PRO A 126 6.75 7.42 15.85
C PRO A 126 7.51 7.92 17.09
N TRP A 127 6.85 8.61 18.03
CA TRP A 127 7.44 9.02 19.30
C TRP A 127 7.46 7.90 20.38
N GLU A 128 6.78 6.77 20.18
CA GLU A 128 6.81 5.63 21.13
C GLU A 128 7.91 4.60 20.81
N THR A 129 8.39 4.53 19.56
CA THR A 129 9.36 3.49 19.15
C THR A 129 10.82 3.90 19.31
N GLU A 130 11.12 5.19 19.43
CA GLU A 130 12.50 5.70 19.51
C GLU A 130 12.92 6.14 20.93
N LEU A 131 12.00 6.20 21.91
CA LEU A 131 12.29 6.64 23.29
C LEU A 131 11.95 5.64 24.40
N GLY A 132 11.91 4.34 24.07
CA GLY A 132 11.91 3.27 25.08
C GLY A 132 10.52 2.86 25.55
N GLY A 133 9.94 1.87 24.87
CA GLY A 133 8.96 0.99 25.49
C GLY A 133 9.61 0.23 26.64
N ALA A 134 8.94 0.22 27.78
CA ALA A 134 9.31 -0.55 28.96
C ALA A 134 9.35 -2.05 28.63
N ASP A 135 10.50 -2.68 28.87
CA ASP A 135 10.71 -3.87 29.70
C ASP A 135 12.22 -4.12 29.90
#